data_AF-A0A2S4ZC71-F1
#
_entry.id   AF-A0A2S4ZC71-F1
#
_cell.length_a   1.000
_cell.length_b   1.000
_cell.length_c   1.000
_cell.angle_alpha   90.00
_cell.angle_beta   90.00
_cell.angle_gamma   90.00
#
_symmetry.space_group_name_H-M   'P 1'
#
loop_
_entity.id
_entity.type
_entity.pdbx_description
1 polymer ?
#
loop_
_entity_poly.entity_id
_entity_poly.type
_entity_poly.pdbx_seq_one_letter_code
_entity_poly.pdbx_strand_id
1 'polypeptide(L)' 'MSEGSGKAYHPGEIVPGSGINECDCGQQHQWNTDVKGHRFPPLNGECSGSGWKLKAASHPS' A
#
# COMPACT_ATOMS: atom_id res chain seq x y z
N MET A 1 14.18 -0.52 -15.31
CA MET A 1 14.79 -0.39 -13.98
C MET A 1 13.78 -0.91 -12.97
N SER A 2 14.21 -1.89 -12.22
CA SER A 2 13.42 -2.76 -11.35
C SER A 2 13.01 -2.01 -10.08
N GLU A 3 11.73 -2.00 -9.72
CA GLU A 3 11.33 -1.85 -8.32
C GLU A 3 9.88 -2.33 -8.07
N GLY A 4 9.66 -3.61 -8.37
CA GLY A 4 8.57 -4.39 -7.75
C GLY A 4 9.00 -4.95 -6.38
N SER A 5 9.89 -4.27 -5.64
CA SER A 5 10.50 -4.82 -4.43
C SER A 5 9.79 -4.33 -3.18
N GLY A 6 8.75 -5.06 -2.77
CA GLY A 6 8.50 -5.45 -1.36
C GLY A 6 8.47 -4.39 -0.26
N LYS A 7 8.51 -3.08 -0.55
CA LYS A 7 8.53 -2.02 0.45
C LYS A 7 7.13 -1.90 1.06
N ALA A 8 7.04 -2.21 2.35
CA ALA A 8 5.86 -1.95 3.15
C ALA A 8 5.87 -0.46 3.54
N TYR A 9 4.83 0.26 3.16
CA TYR A 9 4.58 1.63 3.56
C TYR A 9 3.81 1.65 4.87
N HIS A 10 4.25 2.45 5.82
CA HIS A 10 3.61 2.55 7.12
C HIS A 10 2.35 3.41 7.04
N PRO A 11 1.37 3.18 7.92
CA PRO A 11 0.27 4.11 8.09
C PRO A 11 0.75 5.55 8.30
N GLY A 12 0.14 6.49 7.58
CA GLY A 12 0.52 7.90 7.60
C GLY A 12 1.60 8.31 6.60
N GLU A 13 2.30 7.37 5.96
CA GLU A 13 3.19 7.69 4.84
C GLU A 13 2.39 8.16 3.62
N ILE A 14 3.01 9.03 2.82
CA ILE A 14 2.43 9.54 1.57
C ILE A 14 2.55 8.44 0.51
N VAL A 15 1.44 8.11 -0.15
CA VAL A 15 1.43 7.15 -1.24
C VAL A 15 2.17 7.74 -2.45
N PRO A 16 3.20 7.05 -2.99
CA PRO A 16 4.01 7.58 -4.08
C PRO A 16 3.26 7.65 -5.42
N GLY A 17 2.18 6.88 -5.59
CA GLY A 17 1.39 6.86 -6.82
C GLY A 17 0.06 6.14 -6.63
N SER A 18 -0.80 6.21 -7.65
CA SER A 18 -2.09 5.53 -7.65
C SER A 18 -1.95 4.03 -7.90
N GLY A 19 -2.69 3.23 -7.13
CA GLY A 19 -2.60 1.78 -7.19
C GLY A 19 -3.39 1.06 -6.10
N ILE A 20 -3.41 -0.26 -6.24
CA ILE A 20 -3.91 -1.21 -5.26
C ILE A 20 -2.77 -1.58 -4.33
N ASN A 21 -2.97 -1.31 -3.05
CA ASN A 21 -2.07 -1.70 -1.97
C ASN A 21 -2.71 -2.83 -1.18
N GLU A 22 -1.90 -3.75 -0.69
CA GLU A 22 -2.33 -4.87 0.13
C GLU A 22 -1.54 -4.89 1.43
N CYS A 23 -2.22 -5.13 2.55
CA CYS A 23 -1.53 -5.27 3.82
C CYS A 23 -0.64 -6.52 3.83
N ASP A 24 0.55 -6.38 4.41
CA ASP A 24 1.51 -7.47 4.58
C ASP A 24 1.07 -8.57 5.57
N CYS A 25 -0.03 -8.38 6.31
CA CYS A 25 -0.49 -9.35 7.30
C CYS A 25 -0.98 -10.70 6.72
N GLY A 26 -1.08 -10.84 5.39
CA GLY A 26 -1.60 -12.05 4.74
C GLY A 26 -3.12 -12.21 4.80
N GLN A 27 -3.86 -11.30 5.43
CA GLN A 27 -5.33 -11.30 5.46
C GLN A 27 -5.98 -10.63 4.25
N GLN A 28 -5.21 -10.37 3.18
CA GLN A 28 -5.70 -9.77 1.93
C GLN A 28 -6.44 -8.43 2.12
N HIS A 29 -6.04 -7.60 3.10
CA HIS A 29 -6.63 -6.26 3.22
C HIS A 29 -6.17 -5.41 2.05
N GLN A 30 -7.07 -5.14 1.12
CA GLN A 30 -6.79 -4.33 -0.05
C GLN A 30 -7.27 -2.90 0.19
N TRP A 31 -6.39 -1.96 -0.13
CA TRP A 31 -6.70 -0.54 -0.15
C TRP A 31 -6.31 0.02 -1.50
N ASN A 32 -7.32 0.46 -2.26
CA ASN A 32 -7.09 1.15 -3.53
C ASN A 32 -7.00 2.65 -3.27
N THR A 33 -6.10 3.30 -3.99
CA THR A 33 -6.04 4.76 -4.03
C THR A 33 -5.84 5.22 -5.47
N ASP A 34 -6.75 6.06 -5.93
CA ASP A 34 -6.75 6.60 -7.29
C ASP A 34 -5.92 7.89 -7.41
N VAL A 35 -5.54 8.48 -6.27
CA VAL A 35 -4.88 9.80 -6.21
C VAL A 35 -3.55 9.72 -5.45
N LYS A 36 -2.47 10.13 -6.13
CA LYS A 36 -1.15 10.32 -5.50
C LYS A 36 -1.23 11.40 -4.40
N GLY A 37 -0.49 11.23 -3.31
CA GLY A 37 -0.45 12.22 -2.23
C GLY A 37 -1.42 11.94 -1.06
N HIS A 38 -2.28 10.94 -1.17
CA HIS A 38 -3.02 10.43 -0.01
C HIS A 38 -2.06 9.77 0.99
N ARG A 39 -2.47 9.71 2.26
CA ARG A 39 -1.73 8.95 3.28
C ARG A 39 -2.31 7.56 3.43
N PHE A 40 -1.45 6.59 3.66
CA PHE A 40 -1.88 5.24 3.98
C PHE A 40 -2.74 5.24 5.25
N PRO A 41 -3.90 4.55 5.26
CA PRO A 41 -4.75 4.51 6.43
C PRO A 41 -4.08 3.69 7.56
N PRO A 42 -4.44 3.97 8.84
CA PRO A 42 -4.08 3.12 9.96
C PRO A 42 -4.57 1.71 9.72
N LEU A 43 -3.68 0.74 9.90
CA LEU A 43 -4.07 -0.65 10.04
C LEU A 43 -4.91 -0.74 11.32
N ASN A 44 -6.06 -1.42 11.25
CA ASN A 44 -6.88 -1.70 12.42
C ASN A 44 -6.00 -2.40 13.47
N GLY A 45 -6.23 -2.12 14.77
CA GLY A 45 -5.39 -2.64 15.86
C GLY A 45 -5.30 -4.17 15.93
N GLU A 46 -6.19 -4.87 15.23
CA GLU A 46 -6.23 -6.33 15.10
C GLU A 46 -5.40 -6.86 13.93
N CYS A 47 -4.86 -5.99 13.09
CA CYS A 47 -4.04 -6.37 11.96
C CYS A 47 -2.58 -6.45 12.38
N SER A 48 -2.01 -7.66 12.35
CA SER A 48 -0.58 -7.91 12.63
C SER A 48 0.35 -7.43 11.50
N GLY A 49 -0.18 -6.72 10.51
CA GLY A 49 0.59 -6.19 9.40
C GLY A 49 1.44 -5.00 9.84
N SER A 50 2.64 -4.89 9.27
CA SER A 50 3.53 -3.76 9.54
C SER A 50 3.26 -2.56 8.60
N GLY A 51 2.55 -2.79 7.49
CA GLY A 51 2.28 -1.76 6.51
C GLY A 51 1.59 -2.27 5.24
N TRP A 52 1.53 -1.38 4.26
CA TRP A 52 0.88 -1.56 2.97
C TRP A 52 1.92 -1.83 1.89
N LYS A 53 1.74 -2.88 1.09
CA LYS A 53 2.59 -3.22 -0.05
C LYS A 53 1.86 -2.91 -1.34
N LEU A 54 2.54 -2.27 -2.28
CA LEU A 54 1.96 -2.01 -3.60
C LEU A 54 1.80 -3.34 -4.34
N LYS A 55 0.55 -3.73 -4.62
CA LYS A 55 0.21 -4.96 -5.33
C LYS A 55 0.07 -4.73 -6.82
N ALA A 56 -0.59 -3.64 -7.22
CA ALA A 56 -0.75 -3.26 -8.62
C ALA A 56 -0.79 -1.73 -8.74
N ALA A 57 0.05 -1.14 -9.58
CA ALA A 57 -0.06 0.27 -9.91
C ALA A 57 -1.23 0.49 -10.88
N SER A 58 -2.04 1.53 -10.67
CA SER A 58 -3.20 1.82 -11.54
C SER A 58 -2.80 2.37 -12.90
N HIS A 59 -1.58 2.91 -13.04
CA HIS A 59 -1.04 3.39 -14.30
C HIS A 59 0.24 2.64 -14.66
N PRO A 60 0.21 1.72 -15.64
CA PRO A 60 1.42 1.29 -16.31
C PRO A 60 1.97 2.50 -17.09
N SER A 61 3.24 2.82 -16.86
CA SER A 61 3.94 3.86 -17.60
C SER A 61 4.37 3.39 -18.98
#